data_AF-A0A1V6X4K0-F1
#
_entry.id   AF-A0A1V6X4K0-F1
#
_cell.length_a   1.000
_cell.length_b   1.000
_cell.length_c   1.000
_cell.angle_alpha   90.00
_cell.angle_beta   90.00
_cell.angle_gamma   90.00
#
_symmetry.space_group_name_H-M   'P 1'
#
loop_
_entity.id
_entity.type
_entity.pdbx_description
1 polymer ?
#
loop_
_entity_poly.entity_id
_entity_poly.type
_entity_poly.pdbx_seq_one_letter_code
_entity_poly.pdbx_strand_id
1 'polypeptide(L)'
;MLLHGNEKPVTYLNNGQIYSLTLADSTPPTKEAGVFEYRTFVHVSFEEEDRRSNPAASWQLWKGGRGLKEAHERKGKVLAVEYIGSSQGDRKQGHRRVRLEEASVNGFCVVWTVDLTYEVAILLKFNFVSTDFTRSKGVKGVPVRLCTRTKIIRSDDGNKIMVNEPEMCYSVVKLLRDHGAERRLSNDKIHSKKRVEKFHKRIIDREADTNFARRRHNNSAINGRQFDIFTSKEAQIVDKSSHKLLTEAK
;
A
#
# COMPACT_ATOMS: atom_id res chain seq x y z
N MET A 1 5.96 1.30 -2.83
CA MET A 1 4.79 2.16 -2.56
C MET A 1 5.17 3.04 -1.38
N LEU A 2 5.13 4.37 -1.50
CA LEU A 2 5.42 5.25 -0.36
C LEU A 2 4.24 5.17 0.60
N LEU A 3 4.41 4.45 1.71
CA LEU A 3 3.46 4.42 2.81
C LEU A 3 3.40 5.83 3.41
N HIS A 4 2.25 6.49 3.33
CA HIS A 4 1.97 7.56 4.29
C HIS A 4 1.88 6.87 5.66
N GLY A 5 2.58 7.38 6.68
CA GLY A 5 2.74 6.70 7.99
C GLY A 5 1.45 6.38 8.76
N ASN A 6 0.27 6.67 8.20
CA ASN A 6 -1.03 6.43 8.81
C ASN A 6 -2.04 5.70 7.87
N GLU A 7 -1.65 5.28 6.66
CA GLU A 7 -2.52 4.54 5.73
C GLU A 7 -2.14 3.06 5.71
N LYS A 8 -3.08 2.17 6.08
CA LYS A 8 -2.85 0.72 6.02
C LYS A 8 -2.50 0.32 4.57
N PRO A 9 -1.44 -0.48 4.33
CA PRO A 9 -1.10 -0.94 2.99
C PRO A 9 -2.28 -1.71 2.37
N VAL A 10 -2.60 -1.38 1.12
CA VAL A 10 -3.62 -2.08 0.34
C VAL A 10 -2.96 -2.74 -0.86
N THR A 11 -3.16 -4.05 -0.99
CA THR A 11 -2.70 -4.81 -2.16
C THR A 11 -3.77 -4.78 -3.24
N TYR A 12 -3.40 -4.35 -4.45
CA TYR A 12 -4.30 -4.38 -5.60
C TYR A 12 -4.13 -5.71 -6.35
N LEU A 13 -5.23 -6.39 -6.59
CA LEU A 13 -5.31 -7.67 -7.28
C LEU A 13 -6.32 -7.56 -8.43
N ASN A 14 -6.26 -8.47 -9.39
CA ASN A 14 -7.16 -8.56 -10.52
C ASN A 14 -8.06 -9.79 -10.38
N ASN A 15 -9.33 -9.61 -10.76
CA ASN A 15 -10.31 -10.68 -10.84
C ASN A 15 -9.90 -11.73 -11.88
N GLY A 16 -10.14 -12.99 -11.58
CA GLY A 16 -9.88 -14.12 -12.47
C GLY A 16 -8.41 -14.54 -12.60
N GLN A 17 -7.46 -13.75 -12.08
CA GLN A 17 -6.05 -14.14 -12.03
C GLN A 17 -5.78 -15.10 -10.87
N ILE A 18 -4.84 -16.02 -11.08
CA ILE A 18 -4.37 -16.95 -10.05
C ILE A 18 -3.24 -16.29 -9.26
N TYR A 19 -3.36 -16.32 -7.94
CA TYR A 19 -2.37 -15.83 -7.00
C TYR A 19 -1.84 -16.98 -6.15
N SER A 20 -0.58 -16.86 -5.72
CA SER A 20 0.02 -17.75 -4.74
C SER A 20 -0.02 -17.09 -3.36
N LEU A 21 -0.62 -17.78 -2.40
CA LEU A 21 -0.59 -17.46 -0.98
C LEU A 21 0.39 -18.40 -0.31
N THR A 22 1.52 -17.86 0.14
CA THR A 22 2.53 -18.62 0.88
C THR A 22 2.24 -18.54 2.38
N LEU A 23 2.27 -19.69 3.05
CA LEU A 23 2.24 -19.80 4.51
C LEU A 23 3.53 -20.48 4.95
N ALA A 24 4.19 -19.93 5.96
CA ALA A 24 5.39 -20.48 6.54
C ALA A 24 5.27 -20.49 8.06
N ASP A 25 5.67 -21.59 8.71
CA ASP A 25 5.82 -21.65 10.16
C ASP A 25 7.21 -21.14 10.53
N SER A 26 7.28 -19.97 11.15
CA SER A 26 8.55 -19.34 11.57
C SER A 26 9.13 -19.95 12.86
N THR A 27 8.33 -20.72 13.58
CA THR A 27 8.72 -21.38 14.84
C THR A 27 8.33 -22.85 14.78
N PRO A 28 8.88 -23.61 13.80
CA PRO A 28 8.48 -24.98 13.62
C PRO A 28 8.85 -25.79 14.88
N PRO A 29 8.04 -26.78 15.27
CA PRO A 29 8.42 -27.68 16.35
C PRO A 29 9.74 -28.40 16.02
N THR A 30 10.52 -28.75 17.04
CA THR A 30 11.91 -29.23 16.91
C THR A 30 12.07 -30.29 15.82
N LYS A 31 13.13 -30.20 15.00
CA LYS A 31 13.43 -31.03 13.80
C LYS A 31 13.45 -32.56 14.00
N GLU A 32 13.33 -33.04 15.23
CA GLU A 32 13.27 -34.46 15.57
C GLU A 32 11.84 -35.02 15.57
N ALA A 33 10.82 -34.15 15.54
CA ALA A 33 9.41 -34.52 15.54
C ALA A 33 8.89 -34.66 14.10
N GLY A 34 8.15 -35.74 13.84
CA GLY A 34 7.78 -36.25 12.52
C GLY A 34 6.90 -35.35 11.63
N VAL A 35 5.89 -35.95 10.99
CA VAL A 35 5.04 -35.23 10.02
C VAL A 35 4.06 -34.31 10.75
N PHE A 36 4.13 -33.00 10.48
CA PHE A 36 3.14 -32.03 10.95
C PHE A 36 2.06 -31.80 9.91
N GLU A 37 0.81 -31.76 10.36
CA GLU A 37 -0.34 -31.45 9.53
C GLU A 37 -1.03 -30.19 10.07
N TYR A 38 -1.22 -29.23 9.18
CA TYR A 38 -1.85 -27.94 9.45
C TYR A 38 -3.18 -27.87 8.75
N ARG A 39 -4.12 -27.16 9.36
CA ARG A 39 -5.38 -26.77 8.76
C ARG A 39 -5.44 -25.26 8.63
N THR A 40 -5.64 -24.78 7.42
CA THR A 40 -5.79 -23.34 7.16
C THR A 40 -7.12 -23.05 6.50
N PHE A 41 -7.89 -22.16 7.13
CA PHE A 41 -9.03 -21.50 6.52
C PHE A 41 -8.54 -20.24 5.82
N VAL A 42 -8.81 -20.11 4.52
CA VAL A 42 -8.55 -18.91 3.73
C VAL A 42 -9.90 -18.32 3.35
N HIS A 43 -10.20 -17.10 3.79
CA HIS A 43 -11.47 -16.47 3.48
C HIS A 43 -11.36 -14.96 3.31
N VAL A 44 -12.36 -14.38 2.65
CA VAL A 44 -12.51 -12.94 2.50
C VAL A 44 -13.55 -12.42 3.49
N SER A 45 -13.23 -11.33 4.18
CA SER A 45 -14.15 -10.53 5.00
C SER A 45 -14.12 -9.05 4.58
N PHE A 46 -15.08 -8.24 4.98
CA PHE A 46 -15.09 -6.81 4.65
C PHE A 46 -14.14 -6.02 5.57
N GLU A 47 -13.44 -5.01 5.04
CA GLU A 47 -12.61 -4.13 5.88
C GLU A 47 -13.46 -3.21 6.76
N GLU A 48 -14.59 -2.74 6.22
CA GLU A 48 -15.55 -1.90 6.93
C GLU A 48 -16.32 -2.72 7.97
N GLU A 49 -16.35 -2.22 9.21
CA GLU A 49 -16.89 -2.94 10.36
C GLU A 49 -18.37 -3.28 10.23
N ASP A 50 -19.20 -2.32 9.84
CA ASP A 50 -20.64 -2.52 9.68
C ASP A 50 -20.94 -3.63 8.65
N ARG A 51 -20.27 -3.58 7.49
CA ARG A 51 -20.38 -4.62 6.46
C ARG A 51 -19.83 -5.96 6.91
N ARG A 52 -18.77 -5.97 7.72
CA ARG A 52 -18.16 -7.19 8.27
C ARG A 52 -19.05 -7.84 9.30
N SER A 53 -19.76 -7.06 10.11
CA SER A 53 -20.73 -7.56 11.11
C SER A 53 -21.96 -8.18 10.45
N ASN A 54 -22.40 -7.62 9.31
CA ASN A 54 -23.52 -8.15 8.52
C ASN A 54 -23.14 -8.32 7.03
N PRO A 55 -22.36 -9.36 6.69
CA PRO A 55 -21.82 -9.54 5.34
C PRO A 55 -22.85 -10.10 4.34
N ALA A 56 -23.99 -10.62 4.83
CA ALA A 56 -24.95 -11.36 4.03
C ALA A 56 -25.49 -10.54 2.86
N ALA A 57 -25.92 -9.29 3.11
CA ALA A 57 -26.47 -8.43 2.07
C ALA A 57 -25.47 -8.16 0.93
N SER A 58 -24.19 -7.94 1.27
CA SER A 58 -23.14 -7.69 0.29
C SER A 58 -22.86 -8.93 -0.57
N TRP A 59 -22.78 -10.12 0.04
CA TRP A 59 -22.60 -11.37 -0.70
C TRP A 59 -23.82 -11.74 -1.56
N GLN A 60 -25.03 -11.46 -1.08
CA GLN A 60 -26.25 -11.64 -1.89
C GLN A 60 -26.29 -10.69 -3.08
N LEU A 61 -25.87 -9.44 -2.90
CA LEU A 61 -25.74 -8.48 -3.99
C LEU A 61 -24.77 -8.98 -5.07
N TRP A 62 -23.58 -9.46 -4.67
CA TRP A 62 -22.63 -10.05 -5.62
C TRP A 62 -23.19 -11.29 -6.31
N LYS A 63 -23.79 -12.24 -5.56
CA LYS A 63 -24.39 -13.47 -6.11
C LYS A 63 -25.49 -13.17 -7.12
N GLY A 64 -26.44 -12.31 -6.77
CA GLY A 64 -27.58 -11.95 -7.62
C GLY A 64 -27.19 -11.04 -8.80
N GLY A 65 -26.05 -10.37 -8.71
CA GLY A 65 -25.45 -9.64 -9.82
C GLY A 65 -24.63 -10.58 -10.71
N ARG A 66 -23.32 -10.60 -10.50
CA ARG A 66 -22.37 -11.29 -11.39
C ARG A 66 -22.06 -12.72 -10.97
N GLY A 67 -22.14 -13.02 -9.67
CA GLY A 67 -21.66 -14.29 -9.11
C GLY A 67 -22.32 -15.50 -9.76
N LEU A 68 -23.65 -15.50 -9.92
CA LEU A 68 -24.37 -16.60 -10.58
C LEU A 68 -24.02 -16.70 -12.07
N LYS A 69 -24.05 -15.57 -12.79
CA LYS A 69 -23.78 -15.52 -14.24
C LYS A 69 -22.37 -16.00 -14.58
N GLU A 70 -21.36 -15.43 -13.92
CA GLU A 70 -19.96 -15.75 -14.17
C GLU A 70 -19.60 -17.18 -13.71
N ALA A 71 -20.28 -17.71 -12.68
CA ALA A 71 -20.14 -19.11 -12.30
C ALA A 71 -20.71 -20.05 -13.38
N HIS A 72 -21.89 -19.72 -13.93
CA HIS A 72 -22.49 -20.48 -15.03
C HIS A 72 -21.62 -20.46 -16.29
N GLU A 73 -21.08 -19.29 -16.68
CA GLU A 73 -20.15 -19.15 -17.82
C GLU A 73 -18.90 -20.03 -17.66
N ARG A 74 -18.39 -20.17 -16.43
CA ARG A 74 -17.26 -21.07 -16.11
C ARG A 74 -17.66 -22.53 -15.90
N LYS A 75 -18.94 -22.88 -16.01
CA LYS A 75 -19.50 -24.21 -15.65
C LYS A 75 -19.09 -24.63 -14.23
N GLY A 76 -19.00 -23.67 -13.31
CA GLY A 76 -18.45 -23.84 -11.97
C GLY A 76 -19.45 -23.52 -10.86
N LYS A 77 -19.01 -23.74 -9.62
CA LYS A 77 -19.75 -23.32 -8.42
C LYS A 77 -19.67 -21.80 -8.23
N VAL A 78 -20.66 -21.24 -7.53
CA VAL A 78 -20.70 -19.82 -7.15
C VAL A 78 -19.71 -19.57 -5.99
N LEU A 79 -18.42 -19.53 -6.33
CA LEU A 79 -17.32 -19.30 -5.41
C LEU A 79 -16.66 -17.96 -5.75
N ALA A 80 -16.72 -17.01 -4.84
CA ALA A 80 -16.03 -15.73 -4.92
C ALA A 80 -14.52 -15.91 -4.66
N VAL A 81 -14.15 -16.87 -3.80
CA VAL A 81 -12.77 -17.28 -3.56
C VAL A 81 -12.65 -18.76 -3.91
N GLU A 82 -11.81 -19.09 -4.87
CA GLU A 82 -11.66 -20.42 -5.42
C GLU A 82 -10.25 -20.94 -5.15
N TYR A 83 -10.15 -22.08 -4.48
CA TYR A 83 -8.89 -22.81 -4.38
C TYR A 83 -8.54 -23.43 -5.74
N ILE A 84 -7.32 -23.19 -6.21
CA ILE A 84 -6.80 -23.79 -7.43
C ILE A 84 -5.94 -24.98 -7.03
N GLY A 85 -6.49 -26.18 -7.24
CA GLY A 85 -5.70 -27.40 -7.08
C GLY A 85 -4.54 -27.43 -8.07
N SER A 86 -3.38 -27.90 -7.63
CA SER A 86 -2.31 -28.28 -8.55
C SER A 86 -2.84 -29.40 -9.45
N SER A 87 -3.15 -29.08 -10.71
CA SER A 87 -3.59 -30.06 -11.70
C SER A 87 -2.43 -30.99 -12.02
N GLN A 88 -2.73 -32.29 -12.02
CA GLN A 88 -1.82 -33.39 -12.28
C GLN A 88 -0.82 -33.16 -13.41
N GLY A 89 0.46 -33.35 -13.09
CA GLY A 89 1.55 -33.57 -14.05
C GLY A 89 2.58 -34.60 -13.56
N ASP A 90 2.73 -34.78 -12.24
CA ASP A 90 3.63 -35.79 -11.69
C ASP A 90 2.93 -36.64 -10.62
N ARG A 91 2.31 -37.74 -11.06
CA ARG A 91 1.93 -38.86 -10.17
C ARG A 91 3.16 -39.73 -9.83
N LYS A 92 4.27 -39.11 -9.48
CA LYS A 92 5.49 -39.78 -9.04
C LYS A 92 6.20 -39.04 -7.91
N GLN A 93 5.49 -38.77 -6.81
CA GLN A 93 6.03 -38.89 -5.45
C GLN A 93 4.93 -38.67 -4.41
N GLY A 94 5.05 -39.38 -3.29
CA GLY A 94 4.05 -39.51 -2.26
C GLY A 94 3.58 -38.19 -1.65
N HIS A 95 2.33 -38.22 -1.20
CA HIS A 95 1.63 -37.18 -0.42
C HIS A 95 1.43 -35.84 -1.13
N ARG A 96 0.18 -35.63 -1.56
CA ARG A 96 -0.35 -34.32 -1.96
C ARG A 96 -0.20 -33.36 -0.77
N ARG A 97 0.86 -32.52 -0.78
CA ARG A 97 1.19 -31.52 0.25
C ARG A 97 0.02 -30.61 0.65
N VAL A 98 -0.97 -30.39 -0.23
CA VAL A 98 -2.18 -29.58 0.05
C VAL A 98 -3.44 -30.27 -0.44
N ARG A 99 -4.39 -30.50 0.47
CA ARG A 99 -5.70 -31.10 0.21
C ARG A 99 -6.81 -30.11 0.58
N LEU A 100 -7.74 -29.89 -0.34
CA LEU A 100 -8.97 -29.14 -0.05
C LEU A 100 -9.88 -29.98 0.86
N GLU A 101 -10.29 -29.42 1.98
CA GLU A 101 -11.24 -30.04 2.94
C GLU A 101 -12.65 -29.50 2.72
N GLU A 102 -12.80 -28.18 2.60
CA GLU A 102 -14.10 -27.52 2.44
C GLU A 102 -13.99 -26.32 1.50
N ALA A 103 -15.05 -26.03 0.75
CA ALA A 103 -15.17 -24.82 -0.05
C ALA A 103 -16.50 -24.13 0.24
N SER A 104 -16.44 -22.82 0.42
CA SER A 104 -17.56 -21.93 0.67
C SER A 104 -17.53 -20.77 -0.31
N VAL A 105 -18.58 -19.94 -0.33
CA VAL A 105 -18.67 -18.83 -1.29
C VAL A 105 -17.50 -17.87 -1.16
N ASN A 106 -17.13 -17.47 0.05
CA ASN A 106 -16.12 -16.44 0.30
C ASN A 106 -14.78 -17.00 0.80
N GLY A 107 -14.55 -18.31 0.70
CA GLY A 107 -13.33 -18.93 1.22
C GLY A 107 -13.33 -20.44 1.12
N PHE A 108 -12.26 -21.04 1.60
CA PHE A 108 -12.06 -22.49 1.61
C PHE A 108 -11.18 -22.92 2.78
N CYS A 109 -11.22 -24.21 3.12
CA CYS A 109 -10.35 -24.84 4.08
C CYS A 109 -9.44 -25.84 3.38
N VAL A 110 -8.14 -25.74 3.63
CA VAL A 110 -7.15 -26.73 3.18
C VAL A 110 -6.44 -27.35 4.37
N VAL A 111 -6.06 -28.60 4.19
CA VAL A 111 -5.17 -29.33 5.07
C VAL A 111 -3.87 -29.57 4.32
N TRP A 112 -2.74 -29.26 4.96
CA TRP A 112 -1.43 -29.35 4.34
C TRP A 112 -0.40 -29.91 5.30
N THR A 113 0.54 -30.66 4.74
CA THR A 113 1.64 -31.28 5.49
C THR A 113 2.93 -30.58 5.11
N VAL A 114 3.72 -30.22 6.11
CA VAL A 114 5.07 -29.69 5.89
C VAL A 114 6.10 -30.81 5.91
N ASP A 115 7.12 -30.64 5.08
CA ASP A 115 8.39 -31.34 5.24
C ASP A 115 9.42 -30.34 5.79
N LEU A 116 10.71 -30.53 5.46
CA LEU A 116 11.83 -29.74 5.96
C LEU A 116 11.75 -28.24 5.66
N THR A 117 10.92 -27.80 4.71
CA THR A 117 10.81 -26.36 4.36
C THR A 117 9.85 -25.58 5.26
N TYR A 118 8.96 -26.25 6.01
CA TYR A 118 7.94 -25.60 6.86
C TYR A 118 7.11 -24.52 6.15
N GLU A 119 6.98 -24.61 4.82
CA GLU A 119 6.34 -23.62 3.96
C GLU A 119 5.43 -24.32 2.95
N VAL A 120 4.29 -23.70 2.65
CA VAL A 120 3.35 -24.15 1.63
C VAL A 120 2.88 -22.99 0.76
N ALA A 121 2.73 -23.27 -0.54
CA ALA A 121 2.10 -22.37 -1.49
C ALA A 121 0.67 -22.85 -1.80
N ILE A 122 -0.31 -22.00 -1.52
CA ILE A 122 -1.73 -22.23 -1.81
C ILE A 122 -2.11 -21.35 -3.00
N LEU A 123 -2.45 -21.97 -4.13
CA LEU A 123 -2.95 -21.23 -5.28
C LEU A 123 -4.43 -20.94 -5.11
N LEU A 124 -4.81 -19.69 -5.35
CA LEU A 124 -6.19 -19.24 -5.24
C LEU A 124 -6.53 -18.22 -6.32
N LYS A 125 -7.82 -18.09 -6.60
CA LYS A 125 -8.36 -17.15 -7.58
C LYS A 125 -9.57 -16.44 -6.99
N PHE A 126 -9.67 -15.14 -7.25
CA PHE A 126 -10.83 -14.33 -6.87
C PHE A 126 -11.77 -14.19 -8.07
N ASN A 127 -13.06 -14.38 -7.85
CA ASN A 127 -14.12 -14.27 -8.86
C ASN A 127 -15.09 -13.10 -8.56
N PHE A 128 -14.58 -12.04 -7.92
CA PHE A 128 -15.31 -10.81 -7.63
C PHE A 128 -14.39 -9.60 -7.80
N VAL A 129 -14.98 -8.41 -7.92
CA VAL A 129 -14.26 -7.14 -7.79
C VAL A 129 -14.85 -6.27 -6.69
N SER A 130 -14.05 -5.34 -6.19
CA SER A 130 -14.41 -4.49 -5.05
C SER A 130 -15.68 -3.65 -5.30
N THR A 131 -16.00 -3.35 -6.56
CA THR A 131 -17.23 -2.59 -6.92
C THR A 131 -18.48 -3.46 -7.03
N ASP A 132 -18.39 -4.79 -6.85
CA ASP A 132 -19.58 -5.66 -6.87
C ASP A 132 -20.46 -5.50 -5.65
N PHE A 133 -19.90 -5.01 -4.56
CA PHE A 133 -20.59 -4.84 -3.28
C PHE A 133 -21.33 -3.49 -3.18
N THR A 134 -21.61 -2.86 -4.32
CA THR A 134 -22.34 -1.58 -4.41
C THR A 134 -23.06 -1.48 -5.75
N ARG A 135 -24.26 -0.88 -5.73
CA ARG A 135 -25.05 -0.62 -6.95
C ARG A 135 -24.68 0.71 -7.60
N SER A 136 -24.04 1.59 -6.85
CA SER A 136 -23.70 2.93 -7.30
C SER A 136 -22.60 2.85 -8.36
N LYS A 137 -22.85 3.42 -9.53
CA LYS A 137 -21.82 3.57 -10.57
C LYS A 137 -20.84 4.67 -10.17
N GLY A 138 -19.57 4.53 -10.56
CA GLY A 138 -18.54 5.56 -10.33
C GLY A 138 -18.02 5.66 -8.90
N VAL A 139 -18.39 4.75 -8.00
CA VAL A 139 -17.89 4.76 -6.62
C VAL A 139 -16.58 3.98 -6.47
N LYS A 140 -15.81 4.37 -5.45
CA LYS A 140 -14.60 3.65 -5.03
C LYS A 140 -15.02 2.26 -4.54
N GLY A 141 -14.42 1.21 -5.11
CA GLY A 141 -14.72 -0.17 -4.70
C GLY A 141 -14.43 -0.42 -3.21
N VAL A 142 -15.22 -1.32 -2.62
CA VAL A 142 -15.22 -1.70 -1.21
C VAL A 142 -13.98 -2.56 -0.91
N PRO A 143 -13.04 -2.10 -0.05
CA PRO A 143 -11.91 -2.91 0.36
C PRO A 143 -12.35 -4.13 1.16
N VAL A 144 -11.60 -5.21 1.02
CA VAL A 144 -11.83 -6.48 1.72
C VAL A 144 -10.54 -6.96 2.38
N ARG A 145 -10.66 -7.82 3.38
CA ARG A 145 -9.54 -8.50 4.05
C ARG A 145 -9.42 -9.91 3.52
N LEU A 146 -8.26 -10.28 2.99
CA LEU A 146 -7.88 -11.68 2.81
C LEU A 146 -7.38 -12.19 4.17
N CYS A 147 -8.18 -13.03 4.80
CA CYS A 147 -7.94 -13.56 6.13
C CYS A 147 -7.49 -15.02 6.04
N THR A 148 -6.50 -15.37 6.84
CA THR A 148 -6.12 -16.78 7.04
C THR A 148 -6.22 -17.10 8.53
N ARG A 149 -6.69 -18.32 8.82
CA ARG A 149 -6.70 -18.89 10.16
C ARG A 149 -6.07 -20.26 10.11
N THR A 150 -4.91 -20.42 10.73
CA THR A 150 -4.12 -21.66 10.69
C THR A 150 -4.05 -22.29 12.07
N LYS A 151 -4.18 -23.62 12.14
CA LYS A 151 -3.89 -24.41 13.34
C LYS A 151 -3.19 -25.69 12.98
N ILE A 152 -2.38 -26.19 13.91
CA ILE A 152 -1.82 -27.54 13.83
C ILE A 152 -2.93 -28.53 14.21
N ILE A 153 -3.14 -29.57 13.39
CA ILE A 153 -4.13 -30.62 13.65
C ILE A 153 -3.51 -31.99 13.94
N ARG A 154 -2.26 -32.20 13.51
CA ARG A 154 -1.48 -33.39 13.86
C ARG A 154 -0.04 -32.97 14.14
N SER A 155 0.47 -33.43 15.27
CA SER A 155 1.88 -33.41 15.66
C SER A 155 2.23 -34.82 16.11
N ASP A 156 3.34 -35.36 15.62
CA ASP A 156 3.86 -36.67 16.08
C ASP A 156 4.69 -36.54 17.38
N ASP A 157 4.78 -35.33 17.92
CA ASP A 157 5.51 -35.02 19.14
C ASP A 157 4.66 -35.44 20.34
N GLY A 158 4.78 -36.72 20.73
CA GLY A 158 3.93 -37.43 21.70
C GLY A 158 3.90 -36.88 23.13
N ASN A 159 4.37 -35.66 23.39
CA ASN A 159 4.48 -35.14 24.74
C ASN A 159 4.27 -33.62 24.93
N LYS A 160 3.69 -32.91 23.94
CA LYS A 160 3.42 -31.47 24.11
C LYS A 160 1.95 -31.15 23.93
N ILE A 161 1.32 -30.71 25.02
CA ILE A 161 0.07 -29.94 24.97
C ILE A 161 0.43 -28.64 24.24
N MET A 162 0.35 -28.66 22.91
CA MET A 162 0.50 -27.44 22.13
C MET A 162 -0.72 -26.57 22.41
N VAL A 163 -0.47 -25.30 22.72
CA VAL A 163 -1.51 -24.29 22.81
C VAL A 163 -2.24 -24.29 21.48
N ASN A 164 -3.42 -24.92 21.44
CA ASN A 164 -4.19 -25.21 20.23
C ASN A 164 -4.95 -23.98 19.75
N GLU A 165 -4.38 -22.79 19.98
CA GLU A 165 -4.96 -21.53 19.57
C GLU A 165 -4.60 -21.27 18.11
N PRO A 166 -5.60 -21.11 17.24
CA PRO A 166 -5.35 -20.85 15.84
C PRO A 166 -4.79 -19.44 15.65
N GLU A 167 -3.70 -19.33 14.91
CA GLU A 167 -3.16 -18.05 14.48
C GLU A 167 -4.05 -17.46 13.38
N MET A 168 -4.32 -16.16 13.47
CA MET A 168 -5.04 -15.42 12.45
C MET A 168 -4.20 -14.28 11.90
N CYS A 169 -4.13 -14.15 10.57
CA CYS A 169 -3.55 -12.99 9.93
C CYS A 169 -4.47 -12.48 8.83
N TYR A 170 -4.30 -11.21 8.44
CA TYR A 170 -5.02 -10.66 7.31
C TYR A 170 -4.20 -9.60 6.57
N SER A 171 -4.54 -9.43 5.29
CA SER A 171 -4.08 -8.30 4.48
C SER A 171 -5.28 -7.61 3.83
N VAL A 172 -5.20 -6.29 3.67
CA VAL A 172 -6.24 -5.53 3.00
C VAL A 172 -6.00 -5.58 1.49
N VAL A 173 -7.00 -6.00 0.74
CA VAL A 173 -6.92 -6.16 -0.71
C VAL A 173 -8.04 -5.41 -1.42
N LYS A 174 -7.77 -4.99 -2.66
CA LYS A 174 -8.75 -4.45 -3.59
C LYS A 174 -8.67 -5.17 -4.92
N LEU A 175 -9.77 -5.83 -5.28
CA LEU A 175 -9.92 -6.53 -6.53
C LEU A 175 -10.44 -5.58 -7.61
N LEU A 176 -9.77 -5.58 -8.75
CA LEU A 176 -10.05 -4.77 -9.93
C LEU A 176 -10.35 -5.67 -11.12
N ARG A 177 -10.97 -5.12 -12.17
CA ARG A 177 -11.18 -5.82 -13.44
C ARG A 177 -9.94 -5.73 -14.32
N ASP A 178 -9.82 -6.70 -15.22
CA ASP A 178 -8.80 -6.75 -16.27
C ASP A 178 -7.39 -6.58 -15.67
N HIS A 179 -6.56 -5.70 -16.24
CA HIS A 179 -5.26 -5.31 -15.70
C HIS A 179 -5.33 -4.05 -14.82
N GLY A 180 -6.36 -3.97 -13.98
CA GLY A 180 -6.62 -2.80 -13.16
C GLY A 180 -5.53 -2.54 -12.12
N ALA A 181 -4.97 -3.59 -11.52
CA ALA A 181 -3.90 -3.49 -10.53
C ALA A 181 -2.61 -2.93 -11.14
N GLU A 182 -2.24 -3.39 -12.33
CA GLU A 182 -1.06 -2.95 -13.07
C GLU A 182 -1.23 -1.49 -13.52
N ARG A 183 -2.42 -1.12 -14.00
CA ARG A 183 -2.75 0.27 -14.34
C ARG A 183 -2.65 1.17 -13.11
N ARG A 184 -3.16 0.73 -11.95
CA ARG A 184 -3.07 1.47 -10.70
C ARG A 184 -1.62 1.68 -10.29
N LEU A 185 -0.82 0.61 -10.31
CA LEU A 185 0.61 0.66 -10.00
C LEU A 185 1.37 1.61 -10.95
N SER A 186 1.07 1.57 -12.25
CA SER A 186 1.67 2.47 -13.25
C SER A 186 1.36 3.94 -12.95
N ASN A 187 0.08 4.26 -12.66
CA ASN A 187 -0.33 5.61 -12.29
C ASN A 187 0.35 6.06 -11.00
N ASP A 188 0.41 5.20 -9.97
CA ASP A 188 1.06 5.51 -8.70
C ASP A 188 2.57 5.78 -8.90
N LYS A 189 3.25 5.03 -9.78
CA LYS A 189 4.64 5.30 -10.19
C LYS A 189 4.78 6.68 -10.84
N ILE A 190 3.95 7.01 -11.83
CA ILE A 190 3.97 8.31 -12.51
C ILE A 190 3.72 9.45 -11.52
N HIS A 191 2.71 9.33 -10.65
CA HIS A 191 2.40 10.34 -9.65
C HIS A 191 3.50 10.48 -8.60
N SER A 192 4.13 9.38 -8.17
CA SER A 192 5.26 9.44 -7.26
C SER A 192 6.44 10.19 -7.87
N LYS A 193 6.79 9.92 -9.14
CA LYS A 193 7.85 10.61 -9.87
C LYS A 193 7.58 12.11 -9.98
N LYS A 194 6.36 12.50 -10.39
CA LYS A 194 5.94 13.90 -10.46
C LYS A 194 6.01 14.63 -9.12
N ARG A 195 5.67 13.94 -8.01
CA ARG A 195 5.78 14.52 -6.66
C ARG A 195 7.23 14.76 -6.26
N VAL A 196 8.11 13.80 -6.55
CA VAL A 196 9.56 13.92 -6.31
C VAL A 196 10.15 15.07 -7.13
N GLU A 197 9.84 15.15 -8.43
CA GLU A 197 10.28 16.24 -9.30
C GLU A 197 9.80 17.62 -8.80
N LYS A 198 8.53 17.73 -8.41
CA LYS A 198 7.97 18.96 -7.83
C LYS A 198 8.66 19.34 -6.51
N PHE A 199 9.04 18.35 -5.69
CA PHE A 199 9.75 18.59 -4.44
C PHE A 199 11.18 19.06 -4.70
N HIS A 200 11.92 18.42 -5.61
CA HIS A 200 13.25 18.87 -6.01
C HIS A 200 13.24 20.29 -6.57
N LYS A 201 12.26 20.63 -7.43
CA LYS A 201 12.12 22.00 -7.94
C LYS A 201 11.92 23.01 -6.80
N ARG A 202 11.09 22.70 -5.81
CA ARG A 202 10.88 23.57 -4.63
C ARG A 202 12.14 23.75 -3.79
N ILE A 203 13.00 22.73 -3.70
CA ILE A 203 14.30 22.85 -3.00
C ILE A 203 15.20 23.83 -3.76
N ILE A 204 15.35 23.64 -5.07
CA ILE A 204 16.17 24.50 -5.93
C ILE A 204 15.67 25.96 -5.89
N ASP A 205 14.36 26.17 -6.04
CA ASP A 205 13.77 27.51 -5.99
C ASP A 205 14.04 28.18 -4.63
N ARG A 206 13.90 27.43 -3.52
CA ARG A 206 14.19 27.94 -2.17
C ARG A 206 15.68 28.26 -1.98
N GLU A 207 16.57 27.43 -2.49
CA GLU A 207 18.02 27.67 -2.45
C GLU A 207 18.38 28.90 -3.29
N ALA A 208 17.80 29.06 -4.48
CA ALA A 208 17.97 30.24 -5.31
C ALA A 208 17.51 31.51 -4.58
N ASP A 209 16.32 31.51 -3.98
CA ASP A 209 15.79 32.64 -3.20
C ASP A 209 16.70 33.02 -2.03
N THR A 210 17.22 32.04 -1.29
CA THR A 210 18.19 32.32 -0.19
C THR A 210 19.51 32.90 -0.71
N ASN A 211 19.97 32.46 -1.87
CA ASN A 211 21.18 32.99 -2.52
C ASN A 211 20.95 34.42 -3.03
N PHE A 212 19.77 34.73 -3.59
CA PHE A 212 19.40 36.09 -3.96
C PHE A 212 19.32 37.02 -2.74
N ALA A 213 18.74 36.56 -1.62
CA ALA A 213 18.70 37.32 -0.37
C ALA A 213 20.10 37.60 0.19
N ARG A 214 21.00 36.61 0.19
CA ARG A 214 22.41 36.78 0.60
C ARG A 214 23.17 37.77 -0.29
N ARG A 215 22.99 37.71 -1.61
CA ARG A 215 23.62 38.67 -2.54
C ARG A 215 23.15 40.10 -2.34
N ARG A 216 21.86 40.32 -2.07
CA ARG A 216 21.34 41.66 -1.73
C ARG A 216 21.97 42.21 -0.45
N HIS A 217 22.07 41.39 0.60
CA HIS A 217 22.70 41.79 1.86
C HIS A 217 24.19 42.13 1.71
N ASN A 218 24.92 41.38 0.88
CA ASN A 218 26.35 41.66 0.63
C ASN A 218 26.57 42.91 -0.23
N ASN A 219 25.72 43.18 -1.23
CA ASN A 219 25.84 44.39 -2.03
C ASN A 219 25.51 45.67 -1.25
N SER A 220 24.61 45.61 -0.26
CA SER A 220 24.38 46.73 0.67
C SER A 220 25.56 47.00 1.61
N ALA A 221 26.38 45.99 1.91
CA ALA A 221 27.57 46.17 2.75
C ALA A 221 28.77 46.78 2.00
N ILE A 222 28.80 46.66 0.66
CA ILE A 222 29.90 47.16 -0.19
C ILE A 222 29.69 48.63 -0.58
N ASN A 223 28.44 49.09 -0.70
CA ASN A 223 28.13 50.49 -1.06
C ASN A 223 28.16 51.49 0.12
N GLY A 224 28.56 51.07 1.32
CA GLY A 224 28.61 51.90 2.52
C GLY A 224 29.96 52.53 2.87
N ARG A 225 30.99 52.41 2.02
CA ARG A 225 32.32 53.00 2.27
C ARG A 225 32.76 53.90 1.12
N GLN A 226 32.14 55.08 1.04
CA GLN A 226 32.77 56.21 0.37
C GLN A 226 33.69 56.86 1.40
N PHE A 227 35.01 56.67 1.23
CA PHE A 227 36.03 57.33 2.03
C PHE A 227 36.04 58.82 1.70
N ASP A 228 35.75 59.67 2.69
CA ASP A 228 36.07 61.09 2.63
C ASP A 228 37.59 61.26 2.63
N ILE A 229 38.15 61.59 1.45
CA ILE A 229 39.53 62.05 1.35
C ILE A 229 39.56 63.53 1.73
N PHE A 230 40.03 63.79 2.96
CA PHE A 230 40.47 65.12 3.38
C PHE A 230 41.57 65.62 2.44
N THR A 231 41.32 66.75 1.77
CA THR A 231 42.38 67.60 1.22
C THR A 231 42.37 68.92 1.99
N SER A 232 43.41 69.12 2.78
CA SER A 232 43.71 70.39 3.44
C SER A 232 44.10 71.44 2.40
N LYS A 233 43.41 72.58 2.39
CA LYS A 233 43.94 73.82 1.81
C LYS A 233 43.89 74.93 2.85
N GLU A 234 45.05 75.55 3.02
CA GLU A 234 45.33 76.71 3.86
C GLU A 234 44.44 77.91 3.49
N ALA A 235 44.19 78.72 4.52
CA ALA A 235 43.45 79.96 4.46
C ALA A 235 44.23 81.07 3.74
N GLN A 236 43.55 81.86 2.90
CA GLN A 236 43.82 83.29 2.76
C GLN A 236 42.54 84.09 2.44
N ILE A 237 42.22 84.99 3.38
CA ILE A 237 41.93 86.43 3.21
C ILE A 237 40.71 86.85 2.35
N VAL A 238 39.67 87.31 3.06
CA VAL A 238 38.93 88.60 2.95
C VAL A 238 38.72 89.19 1.54
N ASP A 239 37.46 89.39 1.10
CA ASP A 239 36.76 90.68 1.20
C ASP A 239 35.30 90.63 0.70
N LYS A 240 34.47 91.36 1.44
CA LYS A 240 33.28 92.17 1.08
C LYS A 240 32.22 91.73 0.06
N SER A 241 30.99 91.73 0.61
CA SER A 241 29.93 92.72 0.33
C SER A 241 28.78 92.29 -0.58
N SER A 242 27.60 92.29 0.07
CA SER A 242 26.33 92.85 -0.36
C SER A 242 25.60 92.26 -1.57
N HIS A 243 24.42 91.67 -1.33
CA HIS A 243 23.11 92.34 -1.43
C HIS A 243 22.02 91.26 -1.23
N LYS A 244 21.18 91.36 -0.21
CA LYS A 244 19.88 92.07 -0.21
C LYS A 244 18.86 91.39 -1.12
N LEU A 245 17.83 90.76 -0.54
CA LEU A 245 16.45 91.28 -0.52
C LEU A 245 15.45 90.23 -0.02
N LEU A 246 14.87 90.53 1.15
CA LEU A 246 13.43 90.64 1.41
C LEU A 246 12.49 90.14 0.30
N THR A 247 11.45 89.40 0.65
CA THR A 247 10.08 89.98 0.75
C THR A 247 9.21 89.13 1.68
N GLU A 248 8.54 89.84 2.58
CA GLU A 248 7.63 89.37 3.61
C GLU A 248 6.26 88.97 3.06
N ALA A 249 5.55 88.18 3.86
CA ALA A 249 4.12 87.95 3.78
C ALA A 249 3.35 89.10 4.46
N LYS A 250 2.35 89.64 3.76
CA LYS A 250 0.97 89.79 4.26
C LYS A 250 0.04 90.17 3.11
#